data_AF-A0A7S2FFV3-F1
#
_entry.id   AF-A0A7S2FFV3-F1
#
_cell.length_a   1.000
_cell.length_b   1.000
_cell.length_c   1.000
_cell.angle_alpha   90.00
_cell.angle_beta   90.00
_cell.angle_gamma   90.00
#
_symmetry.space_group_name_H-M   'P 1'
#
loop_
_entity.id
_entity.type
_entity.pdbx_description
1 polymer ?
#
loop_
_entity_poly.entity_id
_entity_poly.type
_entity_poly.pdbx_seq_one_letter_code
_entity_poly.pdbx_strand_id
1 'polypeptide(L)'
;AVPAQAVEARTLIESSEQFRYCISRMFTWSIALLHFLLVELRPFWIVHWSLVALLRKVVLSSYFSKSYVGHDLEGHCTEQEWTEEMATMGWQALTSLNQNFRERKHCASMGYDHDNFGTYFIIPVVGVMVFTLLASLAIFAREAALAEQFGFNSGEYFVFTMKLEKLCVYKAVVYTNVVVVVITWVIGLLIGVVQDSPATPLGEVAFYVNLSLVQTVLVCYSFYSLLKPCSSTEFGKWDEGMIKQVKFRRPWYSVVITGNDLLYQSIVFAGLADARGNAGPLVKLCDDADKLQKAMGLGTTPTTAAAVAAAKDDVPLLAA
;
A
#
# COMPACT_ATOMS: atom_id res chain seq x y z
N ALA A 1 12.64 26.48 51.91
CA ALA A 1 12.55 26.96 50.52
C ALA A 1 13.42 26.07 49.66
N VAL A 2 12.88 25.49 48.58
CA VAL A 2 13.70 24.74 47.62
C VAL A 2 14.61 25.76 46.92
N PRO A 3 15.93 25.56 46.87
CA PRO A 3 16.84 26.53 46.26
C PRO A 3 16.52 26.66 44.77
N ALA A 4 16.52 27.88 44.23
CA ALA A 4 16.14 28.18 42.84
C ALA A 4 16.93 27.34 41.81
N GLN A 5 18.19 27.01 42.11
CA GLN A 5 19.03 26.13 41.29
C GLN A 5 18.52 24.69 41.19
N ALA A 6 17.84 24.16 42.22
CA ALA A 6 17.24 22.83 42.19
C ALA A 6 15.93 22.79 41.38
N VAL A 7 15.23 23.93 41.26
CA VAL A 7 14.05 24.07 40.40
C VAL A 7 14.48 24.13 38.93
N GLU A 8 15.51 24.92 38.62
CA GLU A 8 16.06 25.07 37.26
C GLU A 8 16.66 23.76 36.72
N ALA A 9 17.40 23.02 37.56
CA ALA A 9 17.93 21.70 37.19
C ALA A 9 16.83 20.66 36.94
N ARG A 10 15.74 20.69 37.72
CA ARG A 10 14.57 19.82 37.48
C ARG A 10 13.89 20.13 36.15
N THR A 11 13.67 21.41 35.85
CA THR A 11 13.05 21.81 34.58
C THR A 11 13.88 21.42 33.35
N LEU A 12 15.22 21.50 33.45
CA LEU A 12 16.11 21.06 32.37
C LEU A 12 16.08 19.54 32.18
N ILE A 13 16.07 18.76 33.26
CA ILE A 13 15.98 17.29 33.20
C ILE A 13 14.65 16.85 32.60
N GLU A 14 13.53 17.42 33.07
CA GLU A 14 12.19 17.15 32.53
C GLU A 14 12.10 17.52 31.04
N SER A 15 12.69 18.64 30.62
CA SER A 15 12.75 19.00 29.19
C SER A 15 13.58 18.01 28.37
N SER A 16 14.64 17.45 28.94
CA SER A 16 15.51 16.50 28.24
C SER A 16 14.84 15.11 28.09
N GLU A 17 14.08 14.69 29.08
CA GLU A 17 13.33 13.43 29.06
C GLU A 17 12.15 13.53 28.11
N GLN A 18 11.40 14.64 28.14
CA GLN A 18 10.34 14.91 27.16
C GLN A 18 10.88 14.96 25.73
N PHE A 19 12.02 15.60 25.50
CA PHE A 19 12.65 15.64 24.18
C PHE A 19 13.05 14.24 23.68
N ARG A 20 13.68 13.42 24.53
CA ARG A 20 14.03 12.03 24.19
C ARG A 20 12.81 11.18 23.90
N TYR A 21 11.75 11.34 24.71
CA TYR A 21 10.47 10.66 24.50
C TYR A 21 9.85 11.06 23.15
N CYS A 22 9.83 12.35 22.82
CA CYS A 22 9.33 12.84 21.53
C CYS A 22 10.12 12.29 20.34
N ILE A 23 11.46 12.27 20.41
CA ILE A 23 12.29 11.69 19.34
C ILE A 23 12.02 10.19 19.18
N SER A 24 11.97 9.44 20.29
CA SER A 24 11.70 8.01 20.26
C SER A 24 10.33 7.72 19.64
N ARG A 25 9.30 8.49 20.03
CA ARG A 25 7.94 8.37 19.50
C ARG A 25 7.87 8.73 18.01
N MET A 26 8.53 9.80 17.58
CA MET A 26 8.60 10.15 16.15
C MET A 26 9.24 9.03 15.34
N PHE A 27 10.34 8.44 15.83
CA PHE A 27 11.02 7.36 15.14
C PHE A 27 10.14 6.11 15.00
N THR A 28 9.46 5.68 16.07
CA THR A 28 8.56 4.52 15.99
C THR A 28 7.36 4.77 15.09
N TRP A 29 6.85 6.01 15.05
CA TRP A 29 5.78 6.42 14.14
C TRP A 29 6.23 6.41 12.69
N SER A 30 7.42 6.94 12.39
CA SER A 30 7.96 6.96 11.03
C SER A 30 8.13 5.55 10.46
N ILE A 31 8.60 4.59 11.27
CA ILE A 31 8.73 3.19 10.82
C ILE A 31 7.34 2.57 10.58
N ALA A 32 6.38 2.79 11.49
CA ALA A 32 5.01 2.32 11.31
C ALA A 32 4.35 2.93 10.06
N LEU A 33 4.64 4.20 9.78
CA LEU A 33 4.15 4.91 8.61
C LEU A 33 4.74 4.34 7.33
N LEU A 34 6.06 4.13 7.29
CA LEU A 34 6.73 3.50 6.14
C LEU A 34 6.15 2.11 5.86
N HIS A 35 5.98 1.29 6.89
CA HIS A 35 5.35 -0.03 6.74
C HIS A 35 3.90 0.10 6.26
N PHE A 36 3.12 1.03 6.83
CA PHE A 36 1.75 1.25 6.42
C PHE A 36 1.66 1.63 4.93
N LEU A 37 2.49 2.57 4.48
CA LEU A 37 2.51 3.02 3.09
C LEU A 37 2.98 1.92 2.14
N LEU A 38 4.05 1.19 2.46
CA LEU A 38 4.67 0.25 1.53
C LEU A 38 4.01 -1.13 1.52
N VAL A 39 3.49 -1.56 2.68
CA VAL A 39 3.01 -2.93 2.88
C VAL A 39 1.50 -2.96 3.01
N GLU A 40 0.90 -2.17 3.91
CA GLU A 40 -0.55 -2.20 4.17
C GLU A 40 -1.34 -1.57 3.02
N LEU A 41 -0.83 -0.52 2.38
CA LEU A 41 -1.45 0.08 1.19
C LEU A 41 -1.04 -0.57 -0.14
N ARG A 42 -0.31 -1.69 -0.11
CA ARG A 42 0.12 -2.42 -1.33
C ARG A 42 -1.02 -2.71 -2.32
N PRO A 43 -2.23 -3.14 -1.89
CA PRO A 43 -3.33 -3.37 -2.82
C PRO A 43 -3.71 -2.10 -3.61
N PHE A 44 -3.67 -0.92 -2.99
CA PHE A 44 -3.90 0.33 -3.70
C PHE A 44 -2.81 0.60 -4.72
N TRP A 45 -1.53 0.44 -4.37
CA TRP A 45 -0.44 0.63 -5.33
C TRP A 45 -0.61 -0.26 -6.56
N ILE A 46 -0.99 -1.53 -6.37
CA ILE A 46 -1.22 -2.46 -7.47
C ILE A 46 -2.37 -1.99 -8.37
N VAL A 47 -3.50 -1.54 -7.81
CA VAL A 47 -4.61 -0.97 -8.61
C VAL A 47 -4.14 0.23 -9.41
N HIS A 48 -3.43 1.17 -8.80
CA HIS A 48 -2.99 2.39 -9.45
C HIS A 48 -2.00 2.10 -10.59
N TRP A 49 -0.98 1.28 -10.35
CA TRP A 49 -0.02 0.91 -11.39
C TRP A 49 -0.65 0.12 -12.52
N SER A 50 -1.61 -0.76 -12.20
CA SER A 50 -2.36 -1.51 -13.22
C SER A 50 -3.21 -0.57 -14.09
N LEU A 51 -3.82 0.45 -13.49
CA LEU A 51 -4.61 1.45 -14.21
C LEU A 51 -3.74 2.38 -15.07
N VAL A 52 -2.60 2.84 -14.56
CA VAL A 52 -1.64 3.63 -15.34
C VAL A 52 -1.14 2.82 -16.54
N ALA A 53 -0.84 1.53 -16.35
CA ALA A 53 -0.43 0.64 -17.43
C ALA A 53 -1.56 0.43 -18.47
N LEU A 54 -2.81 0.30 -18.01
CA LEU A 54 -3.99 0.18 -18.87
C LEU A 54 -4.22 1.46 -19.69
N LEU A 55 -4.21 2.62 -19.04
CA LEU A 55 -4.33 3.92 -19.70
C LEU A 55 -3.23 4.10 -20.74
N ARG A 56 -1.97 3.78 -20.39
CA ARG A 56 -0.85 3.85 -21.33
C ARG A 56 -1.08 2.99 -22.57
N LYS A 57 -1.65 1.79 -22.44
CA LYS A 57 -1.97 0.93 -23.58
C LYS A 57 -3.08 1.52 -24.46
N VAL A 58 -4.17 2.01 -23.84
CA VAL A 58 -5.28 2.65 -24.57
C VAL A 58 -4.77 3.87 -25.32
N VAL A 59 -4.04 4.73 -24.62
CA VAL A 59 -3.31 5.89 -25.15
C VAL A 59 -2.48 5.41 -26.33
N LEU A 60 -1.41 4.62 -26.12
CA LEU A 60 -0.51 4.13 -27.19
C LEU A 60 -1.26 3.60 -28.41
N SER A 61 -2.29 2.76 -28.22
CA SER A 61 -3.07 2.19 -29.32
C SER A 61 -3.85 3.26 -30.11
N SER A 62 -4.42 4.27 -29.45
CA SER A 62 -5.06 5.41 -30.11
C SER A 62 -4.06 6.36 -30.80
N TYR A 63 -2.77 6.38 -30.39
CA TYR A 63 -1.73 7.08 -31.16
C TYR A 63 -1.29 6.24 -32.36
N PHE A 64 -1.11 4.92 -32.20
CA PHE A 64 -0.62 4.04 -33.26
C PHE A 64 -1.59 3.88 -34.43
N SER A 65 -2.91 4.00 -34.22
CA SER A 65 -3.87 3.98 -35.33
C SER A 65 -3.73 5.20 -36.28
N LYS A 66 -3.10 6.30 -35.81
CA LYS A 66 -3.06 7.59 -36.54
C LYS A 66 -1.65 8.11 -36.81
N SER A 67 -0.64 7.71 -36.04
CA SER A 67 0.77 7.98 -36.36
C SER A 67 1.23 7.00 -37.42
N TYR A 68 1.18 7.43 -38.68
CA TYR A 68 1.81 6.77 -39.83
C TYR A 68 3.12 6.07 -39.42
N VAL A 69 3.15 4.75 -39.59
CA VAL A 69 4.38 3.95 -39.64
C VAL A 69 5.11 4.34 -40.92
N GLY A 70 5.80 5.48 -40.87
CA GLY A 70 6.98 5.68 -41.69
C GLY A 70 8.09 4.91 -41.03
N HIS A 71 8.29 3.65 -41.42
CA HIS A 71 9.61 3.02 -41.35
C HIS A 71 10.55 3.80 -42.30
N ASP A 72 10.87 5.05 -41.95
CA ASP A 72 11.99 5.83 -42.45
C ASP A 72 11.81 7.29 -42.03
N LEU A 73 12.57 7.73 -41.02
CA LEU A 73 13.06 9.11 -41.01
C LEU A 73 14.58 9.18 -41.22
N GLU A 74 15.31 8.05 -41.21
CA GLU A 74 16.73 7.92 -41.60
C GLU A 74 17.24 6.45 -41.53
N GLY A 75 16.66 5.49 -42.26
CA GLY A 75 17.29 4.23 -42.72
C GLY A 75 17.97 3.24 -41.76
N HIS A 76 18.11 3.50 -40.45
CA HIS A 76 19.07 2.82 -39.58
C HIS A 76 18.57 2.45 -38.17
N CYS A 77 17.32 2.78 -37.83
CA CYS A 77 16.79 2.44 -36.50
C CYS A 77 16.38 0.97 -36.39
N THR A 78 16.79 0.33 -35.30
CA THR A 78 16.34 -1.02 -34.93
C THR A 78 14.92 -0.99 -34.34
N GLU A 79 14.22 -2.12 -34.40
CA GLU A 79 12.89 -2.29 -33.78
C GLU A 79 12.92 -2.02 -32.27
N GLN A 80 14.04 -2.35 -31.61
CA GLN A 80 14.22 -2.11 -30.19
C GLN A 80 14.31 -0.62 -29.87
N GLU A 81 15.14 0.15 -30.60
CA GLU A 81 15.28 1.60 -30.42
C GLU A 81 13.95 2.32 -30.66
N TRP A 82 13.22 1.93 -31.70
CA TRP A 82 11.88 2.46 -31.95
C TRP A 82 10.92 2.19 -30.79
N THR A 83 10.92 0.96 -30.26
CA THR A 83 10.03 0.55 -29.16
C THR A 83 10.33 1.32 -27.88
N GLU A 84 11.61 1.51 -27.55
CA GLU A 84 12.06 2.26 -26.37
C GLU A 84 11.73 3.77 -26.50
N GLU A 85 11.95 4.37 -27.66
CA GLU A 85 11.59 5.76 -27.91
C GLU A 85 10.08 5.99 -27.84
N MET A 86 9.28 5.11 -28.45
CA MET A 86 7.81 5.15 -28.37
C MET A 86 7.31 4.93 -26.95
N ALA A 87 7.93 4.01 -26.20
CA ALA A 87 7.62 3.79 -24.80
C ALA A 87 7.83 5.07 -23.98
N THR A 88 8.92 5.79 -24.23
CA THR A 88 9.28 7.03 -23.53
C THR A 88 8.35 8.19 -23.92
N MET A 89 8.13 8.40 -25.21
CA MET A 89 7.22 9.44 -25.70
C MET A 89 5.79 9.21 -25.24
N GLY A 90 5.33 7.94 -25.19
CA GLY A 90 4.02 7.61 -24.63
C GLY A 90 3.90 7.98 -23.14
N TRP A 91 4.99 7.88 -22.37
CA TRP A 91 5.00 8.33 -20.97
C TRP A 91 4.94 9.86 -20.87
N GLN A 92 5.70 10.56 -21.71
CA GLN A 92 5.68 12.03 -21.78
C GLN A 92 4.30 12.54 -22.22
N ALA A 93 3.68 11.90 -23.21
CA ALA A 93 2.34 12.22 -23.70
C ALA A 93 1.28 12.03 -22.61
N LEU A 94 1.38 10.95 -21.83
CA LEU A 94 0.47 10.65 -20.71
C LEU A 94 0.59 11.68 -19.58
N THR A 95 1.83 12.08 -19.25
CA THR A 95 2.13 12.99 -18.14
C THR A 95 2.07 14.48 -18.53
N SER A 96 2.05 14.75 -19.83
CA SER A 96 1.91 16.09 -20.38
C SER A 96 0.46 16.59 -20.22
N LEU A 97 0.30 17.76 -19.60
CA LEU A 97 -0.95 18.52 -19.62
C LEU A 97 -1.14 19.31 -20.93
N ASN A 98 -0.19 19.21 -21.87
CA ASN A 98 -0.28 19.90 -23.15
C ASN A 98 -1.29 19.19 -24.06
N GLN A 99 -2.34 19.91 -24.42
CA GLN A 99 -3.39 19.45 -25.32
C GLN A 99 -2.91 19.25 -26.77
N ASN A 100 -1.85 19.95 -27.17
CA ASN A 100 -1.26 19.89 -28.52
C ASN A 100 0.13 19.25 -28.48
N PHE A 101 0.27 18.14 -27.75
CA PHE A 101 1.57 17.51 -27.60
C PHE A 101 2.07 16.98 -28.95
N ARG A 102 3.34 17.24 -29.24
CA ARG A 102 4.00 16.74 -30.44
C ARG A 102 5.45 16.54 -30.10
N GLU A 103 5.91 15.31 -30.18
CA GLU A 103 7.27 14.93 -29.90
C GLU A 103 7.82 14.10 -31.05
N ARG A 104 9.01 14.44 -31.50
CA ARG A 104 9.76 13.71 -32.51
C ARG A 104 11.11 13.37 -31.92
N LYS A 105 11.42 12.07 -31.89
CA LYS A 105 12.74 11.53 -31.60
C LYS A 105 13.38 11.01 -32.89
N HIS A 106 14.53 10.37 -32.77
CA HIS A 106 15.33 9.94 -33.91
C HIS A 106 14.62 8.86 -34.72
N CYS A 107 14.05 7.86 -34.03
CA CYS A 107 13.43 6.71 -34.65
C CYS A 107 11.90 6.80 -34.70
N ALA A 108 11.30 7.69 -33.92
CA ALA A 108 9.85 7.74 -33.80
C ALA A 108 9.29 9.16 -33.63
N SER A 109 8.05 9.37 -34.07
CA SER A 109 7.30 10.60 -33.82
C SER A 109 5.91 10.32 -33.31
N MET A 110 5.50 11.03 -32.25
CA MET A 110 4.19 10.95 -31.65
C MET A 110 3.57 12.34 -31.61
N GLY A 111 2.35 12.49 -32.11
CA GLY A 111 1.63 13.76 -32.12
C GLY A 111 0.14 13.56 -32.00
N TYR A 112 -0.54 14.59 -31.52
CA TYR A 112 -1.99 14.64 -31.48
C TYR A 112 -2.48 15.49 -32.65
N ASP A 113 -3.35 14.94 -33.50
CA ASP A 113 -4.05 15.71 -34.53
C ASP A 113 -5.26 16.49 -33.94
N HIS A 114 -5.68 16.16 -32.70
CA HIS A 114 -6.82 16.73 -31.95
C HIS A 114 -6.50 16.89 -30.44
N ASP A 115 -7.49 17.15 -29.57
CA ASP A 115 -7.30 17.31 -28.11
C ASP A 115 -6.60 16.11 -27.43
N ASN A 116 -5.74 16.39 -26.44
CA ASN A 116 -5.11 15.35 -25.63
C ASN A 116 -6.11 14.66 -24.67
N PHE A 117 -6.72 13.57 -25.15
CA PHE A 117 -7.62 12.73 -24.36
C PHE A 117 -6.91 12.06 -23.17
N GLY A 118 -5.61 11.74 -23.30
CA GLY A 118 -4.80 11.17 -22.22
C GLY A 118 -4.79 12.03 -20.96
N THR A 119 -4.75 13.36 -21.11
CA THR A 119 -4.82 14.31 -19.99
C THR A 119 -6.15 14.20 -19.20
N TYR A 120 -7.28 14.02 -19.89
CA TYR A 120 -8.59 13.87 -19.23
C TYR A 120 -8.72 12.56 -18.44
N PHE A 121 -7.93 11.53 -18.78
CA PHE A 121 -7.89 10.27 -18.05
C PHE A 121 -6.85 10.26 -16.93
N ILE A 122 -5.71 10.91 -17.09
CA ILE A 122 -4.67 10.91 -16.05
C ILE A 122 -5.06 11.79 -14.85
N ILE A 123 -5.74 12.91 -15.06
CA ILE A 123 -6.17 13.82 -13.99
C ILE A 123 -7.03 13.09 -12.93
N PRO A 124 -8.12 12.39 -13.29
CA PRO A 124 -8.93 11.67 -12.30
C PRO A 124 -8.17 10.51 -11.64
N VAL A 125 -7.29 9.82 -12.38
CA VAL A 125 -6.48 8.71 -11.82
C VAL A 125 -5.45 9.21 -10.81
N VAL A 126 -4.70 10.25 -11.15
CA VAL A 126 -3.74 10.88 -10.24
C VAL A 126 -4.48 11.55 -9.08
N GLY A 127 -5.62 12.18 -9.34
CA GLY A 127 -6.46 12.79 -8.31
C GLY A 127 -6.91 11.77 -7.26
N VAL A 128 -7.38 10.60 -7.70
CA VAL A 128 -7.75 9.50 -6.80
C VAL A 128 -6.54 8.92 -6.08
N MET A 129 -5.39 8.80 -6.73
CA MET A 129 -4.14 8.36 -6.09
C MET A 129 -3.75 9.28 -4.93
N VAL A 130 -3.72 10.59 -5.18
CA VAL A 130 -3.40 11.60 -4.17
C VAL A 130 -4.44 11.58 -3.04
N PHE A 131 -5.73 11.55 -3.39
CA PHE A 131 -6.82 11.51 -2.40
C PHE A 131 -6.74 10.28 -1.50
N THR A 132 -6.50 9.09 -2.09
CA THR A 132 -6.36 7.82 -1.36
C THR A 132 -5.20 7.87 -0.38
N LEU A 133 -4.06 8.39 -0.83
CA LEU A 133 -2.87 8.55 0.00
C LEU A 133 -3.15 9.50 1.16
N LEU A 134 -3.69 10.69 0.89
CA LEU A 134 -4.00 11.69 1.90
C LEU A 134 -5.04 11.19 2.91
N ALA A 135 -6.10 10.51 2.46
CA ALA A 135 -7.11 9.95 3.35
C ALA A 135 -6.50 8.86 4.25
N SER A 136 -5.66 7.98 3.70
CA SER A 136 -4.98 6.93 4.45
C SER A 136 -3.99 7.51 5.46
N LEU A 137 -3.26 8.57 5.09
CA LEU A 137 -2.37 9.32 5.98
C LEU A 137 -3.14 10.00 7.12
N ALA A 138 -4.30 10.60 6.83
CA ALA A 138 -5.15 11.24 7.83
C ALA A 138 -5.70 10.21 8.84
N ILE A 139 -6.14 9.05 8.35
CA ILE A 139 -6.59 7.93 9.21
C ILE A 139 -5.43 7.46 10.10
N PHE A 140 -4.26 7.21 9.51
CA PHE A 140 -3.07 6.80 10.25
C PHE A 140 -2.68 7.83 11.31
N ALA A 141 -2.60 9.11 10.96
CA ALA A 141 -2.20 10.18 11.87
C ALA A 141 -3.20 10.33 13.04
N ARG A 142 -4.51 10.22 12.76
CA ARG A 142 -5.55 10.25 13.80
C ARG A 142 -5.37 9.09 14.77
N GLU A 143 -5.22 7.87 14.27
CA GLU A 143 -5.08 6.68 15.12
C GLU A 143 -3.76 6.70 15.90
N ALA A 144 -2.65 7.15 15.28
CA ALA A 144 -1.37 7.33 15.95
C ALA A 144 -1.44 8.39 17.07
N ALA A 145 -2.16 9.48 16.86
CA ALA A 145 -2.31 10.56 17.84
C ALA A 145 -3.15 10.15 19.07
N LEU A 146 -4.16 9.29 18.87
CA LEU A 146 -5.04 8.81 19.95
C LEU A 146 -4.47 7.61 20.72
N ALA A 147 -3.45 6.96 20.18
CA ALA A 147 -2.83 5.77 20.72
C ALA A 147 -1.76 6.12 21.78
N GLU A 148 -1.72 5.35 22.87
CA GLU A 148 -0.77 5.56 23.97
C GLU A 148 0.64 5.08 23.62
N GLN A 149 0.73 4.01 22.85
CA GLN A 149 1.94 3.29 22.44
C GLN A 149 1.89 2.90 20.96
N PHE A 150 1.77 3.88 20.07
CA PHE A 150 1.76 3.61 18.63
C PHE A 150 3.18 3.41 18.06
N GLY A 151 3.40 2.33 17.33
CA GLY A 151 4.66 2.05 16.65
C GLY A 151 4.68 0.70 15.94
N PHE A 152 5.68 0.46 15.10
CA PHE A 152 5.75 -0.74 14.26
C PHE A 152 5.64 -2.06 15.05
N ASN A 153 6.25 -2.11 16.23
CA ASN A 153 6.23 -3.28 17.12
C ASN A 153 5.03 -3.31 18.08
N SER A 154 4.14 -2.32 18.03
CA SER A 154 3.04 -2.20 19.00
C SER A 154 1.82 -3.02 18.63
N GLY A 155 1.10 -3.45 19.67
CA GLY A 155 -0.24 -4.00 19.57
C GLY A 155 -1.26 -3.02 19.04
N GLU A 156 -1.15 -1.73 19.38
CA GLU A 156 -2.03 -0.69 18.85
C GLU A 156 -1.94 -0.56 17.33
N TYR A 157 -0.72 -0.57 16.78
CA TYR A 157 -0.53 -0.55 15.32
C TYR A 157 -1.11 -1.80 14.66
N PHE A 158 -0.89 -2.98 15.25
CA PHE A 158 -1.48 -4.23 14.76
C PHE A 158 -3.02 -4.19 14.76
N VAL A 159 -3.63 -3.77 15.87
CA VAL A 159 -5.10 -3.65 15.98
C VAL A 159 -5.64 -2.63 14.99
N PHE A 160 -4.95 -1.50 14.82
CA PHE A 160 -5.28 -0.48 13.84
C PHE A 160 -5.34 -1.06 12.42
N THR A 161 -4.27 -1.73 11.97
CA THR A 161 -4.21 -2.30 10.62
C THR A 161 -5.22 -3.43 10.42
N MET A 162 -5.41 -4.31 11.41
CA MET A 162 -6.42 -5.38 11.35
C MET A 162 -7.87 -4.86 11.31
N LYS A 163 -8.09 -3.61 11.76
CA LYS A 163 -9.40 -2.95 11.73
C LYS A 163 -9.56 -1.94 10.61
N LEU A 164 -8.51 -1.68 9.84
CA LEU A 164 -8.49 -0.65 8.81
C LEU A 164 -9.71 -0.78 7.87
N GLU A 165 -9.99 -2.01 7.44
CA GLU A 165 -11.09 -2.34 6.54
C GLU A 165 -12.47 -2.22 7.18
N LYS A 166 -12.56 -2.25 8.50
CA LYS A 166 -13.82 -2.03 9.24
C LYS A 166 -14.14 -0.53 9.34
N LEU A 167 -13.16 0.35 9.13
CA LEU A 167 -13.37 1.80 9.19
C LEU A 167 -14.20 2.26 8.00
N CYS A 168 -15.31 2.96 8.29
CA CYS A 168 -16.22 3.48 7.27
C CYS A 168 -15.50 4.39 6.26
N VAL A 169 -14.59 5.26 6.73
CA VAL A 169 -13.81 6.16 5.88
C VAL A 169 -12.92 5.37 4.91
N TYR A 170 -12.24 4.33 5.39
CA TYR A 170 -11.39 3.50 4.54
C TYR A 170 -12.23 2.76 3.48
N LYS A 171 -13.38 2.19 3.87
CA LYS A 171 -14.33 1.59 2.91
C LYS A 171 -14.79 2.60 1.85
N ALA A 172 -15.14 3.81 2.26
CA ALA A 172 -15.55 4.86 1.33
C ALA A 172 -14.42 5.17 0.33
N VAL A 173 -13.17 5.28 0.79
CA VAL A 173 -12.00 5.47 -0.09
C VAL A 173 -11.85 4.31 -1.08
N VAL A 174 -11.96 3.05 -0.62
CA VAL A 174 -11.90 1.86 -1.50
C VAL A 174 -13.01 1.90 -2.55
N TYR A 175 -14.26 2.14 -2.16
CA TYR A 175 -15.38 2.19 -3.11
C TYR A 175 -15.27 3.35 -4.09
N THR A 176 -14.86 4.54 -3.63
CA THR A 176 -14.62 5.69 -4.51
C THR A 176 -13.51 5.38 -5.53
N ASN A 177 -12.42 4.72 -5.11
CA ASN A 177 -11.40 4.25 -6.04
C ASN A 177 -12.02 3.34 -7.11
N VAL A 178 -12.70 2.28 -6.70
CA VAL A 178 -13.32 1.32 -7.61
C VAL A 178 -14.21 2.03 -8.62
N VAL A 179 -15.10 2.92 -8.15
CA VAL A 179 -16.04 3.65 -9.01
C VAL A 179 -15.30 4.53 -10.02
N VAL A 180 -14.32 5.33 -9.57
CA VAL A 180 -13.59 6.21 -10.49
C VAL A 180 -12.79 5.41 -11.52
N VAL A 181 -12.14 4.32 -11.13
CA VAL A 181 -11.41 3.47 -12.06
C VAL A 181 -12.34 2.86 -13.11
N VAL A 182 -13.49 2.32 -12.69
CA VAL A 182 -14.48 1.72 -13.60
C VAL A 182 -15.02 2.77 -14.57
N ILE A 183 -15.41 3.96 -14.08
CA ILE A 183 -15.92 5.04 -14.92
C ILE A 183 -14.85 5.50 -15.92
N THR A 184 -13.62 5.71 -15.46
CA THR A 184 -12.48 6.11 -16.29
C THR A 184 -12.24 5.09 -17.40
N TRP A 185 -12.30 3.80 -17.09
CA TRP A 185 -12.13 2.72 -18.06
C TRP A 185 -13.26 2.67 -19.09
N VAL A 186 -14.52 2.77 -18.65
CA VAL A 186 -15.70 2.78 -19.55
C VAL A 186 -15.67 3.98 -20.49
N ILE A 187 -15.38 5.18 -19.97
CA ILE A 187 -15.24 6.39 -20.81
C ILE A 187 -14.08 6.21 -21.80
N GLY A 188 -12.96 5.63 -21.36
CA GLY A 188 -11.83 5.30 -22.23
C GLY A 188 -12.22 4.44 -23.42
N LEU A 189 -12.97 3.36 -23.17
CA LEU A 189 -13.49 2.50 -24.24
C LEU A 189 -14.45 3.25 -25.16
N LEU A 190 -15.38 4.04 -24.62
CA LEU A 190 -16.34 4.81 -25.42
C LEU A 190 -15.66 5.80 -26.36
N ILE A 191 -14.62 6.50 -25.88
CA ILE A 191 -13.85 7.44 -26.72
C ILE A 191 -13.09 6.69 -27.81
N GLY A 192 -12.44 5.57 -27.48
CA GLY A 192 -11.73 4.76 -28.48
C GLY A 192 -12.65 4.31 -29.62
N VAL A 193 -13.87 3.87 -29.30
CA VAL A 193 -14.87 3.43 -30.29
C VAL A 193 -15.38 4.57 -31.17
N VAL A 194 -15.56 5.77 -30.62
CA VAL A 194 -16.08 6.91 -31.37
C VAL A 194 -15.02 7.49 -32.33
N GLN A 195 -13.74 7.29 -32.05
CA GLN A 195 -12.64 7.96 -32.77
C GLN A 195 -11.95 7.16 -33.86
N ASP A 196 -12.03 5.82 -33.87
CA ASP A 196 -11.26 4.99 -34.81
C ASP A 196 -12.09 4.53 -36.04
N SER A 197 -13.37 4.15 -35.91
CA SER A 197 -14.24 4.05 -37.11
C SER A 197 -15.74 3.78 -36.82
N PRO A 198 -16.69 4.44 -37.52
CA PRO A 198 -18.12 4.10 -37.43
C PRO A 198 -18.50 2.77 -38.11
N ALA A 199 -17.59 2.10 -38.83
CA ALA A 199 -17.91 0.94 -39.67
C ALA A 199 -18.13 -0.35 -38.86
N THR A 200 -17.38 -0.59 -37.77
CA THR A 200 -17.54 -1.77 -36.89
C THR A 200 -17.12 -1.49 -35.44
N PRO A 201 -17.92 -0.72 -34.66
CA PRO A 201 -17.58 -0.33 -33.29
C PRO A 201 -17.31 -1.53 -32.36
N LEU A 202 -17.98 -2.66 -32.58
CA LEU A 202 -17.78 -3.89 -31.79
C LEU A 202 -16.44 -4.58 -32.03
N GLY A 203 -15.87 -4.48 -33.24
CA GLY A 203 -14.58 -5.08 -33.58
C GLY A 203 -13.42 -4.36 -32.90
N GLU A 204 -13.51 -3.04 -32.81
CA GLU A 204 -12.50 -2.19 -32.14
C GLU A 204 -12.55 -2.37 -30.62
N VAL A 205 -13.75 -2.40 -30.00
CA VAL A 205 -13.86 -2.75 -28.57
C VAL A 205 -13.20 -4.10 -28.30
N ALA A 206 -13.50 -5.12 -29.11
CA ALA A 206 -12.92 -6.45 -28.93
C ALA A 206 -11.39 -6.44 -29.09
N PHE A 207 -10.84 -5.62 -29.97
CA PHE A 207 -9.39 -5.43 -30.12
C PHE A 207 -8.76 -4.77 -28.89
N TYR A 208 -9.33 -3.65 -28.41
CA TYR A 208 -8.86 -2.94 -27.22
C TYR A 208 -8.93 -3.82 -25.96
N VAL A 209 -10.03 -4.56 -25.78
CA VAL A 209 -10.23 -5.49 -24.65
C VAL A 209 -9.22 -6.65 -24.71
N ASN A 210 -8.97 -7.21 -25.90
CA ASN A 210 -7.98 -8.28 -26.05
C ASN A 210 -6.55 -7.80 -25.78
N LEU A 211 -6.18 -6.59 -26.26
CA LEU A 211 -4.87 -5.98 -26.00
C LEU A 211 -4.63 -5.67 -24.51
N SER A 212 -5.71 -5.40 -23.78
CA SER A 212 -5.65 -5.02 -22.37
C SER A 212 -6.03 -6.13 -21.40
N LEU A 213 -6.30 -7.35 -21.88
CA LEU A 213 -6.89 -8.43 -21.09
C LEU A 213 -6.11 -8.74 -19.80
N VAL A 214 -4.78 -8.79 -19.89
CA VAL A 214 -3.91 -9.03 -18.72
C VAL A 214 -4.07 -7.91 -17.69
N GLN A 215 -4.07 -6.64 -18.12
CA GLN A 215 -4.25 -5.49 -17.24
C GLN A 215 -5.65 -5.47 -16.64
N THR A 216 -6.68 -5.77 -17.42
CA THR A 216 -8.06 -5.89 -16.94
C THR A 216 -8.18 -6.99 -15.88
N VAL A 217 -7.58 -8.17 -16.10
CA VAL A 217 -7.55 -9.26 -15.13
C VAL A 217 -6.80 -8.84 -13.85
N LEU A 218 -5.66 -8.15 -13.98
CA LEU A 218 -4.91 -7.64 -12.83
C LEU A 218 -5.73 -6.61 -12.03
N VAL A 219 -6.42 -5.69 -12.70
CA VAL A 219 -7.31 -4.72 -12.06
C VAL A 219 -8.46 -5.43 -11.35
N CYS A 220 -9.13 -6.39 -12.00
CA CYS A 220 -10.20 -7.19 -11.40
C CYS A 220 -9.73 -7.98 -10.18
N TYR A 221 -8.57 -8.64 -10.28
CA TYR A 221 -7.96 -9.36 -9.15
C TYR A 221 -7.62 -8.41 -8.00
N SER A 222 -7.05 -7.25 -8.30
CA SER A 222 -6.69 -6.25 -7.30
C SER A 222 -7.92 -5.69 -6.58
N PHE A 223 -9.02 -5.46 -7.30
CA PHE A 223 -10.29 -5.08 -6.70
C PHE A 223 -10.90 -6.22 -5.88
N TYR A 224 -10.82 -7.46 -6.33
CA TYR A 224 -11.24 -8.61 -5.54
C TYR A 224 -10.46 -8.68 -4.21
N SER A 225 -9.14 -8.48 -4.24
CA SER A 225 -8.32 -8.45 -3.03
C SER A 225 -8.66 -7.27 -2.10
N LEU A 226 -8.97 -6.09 -2.65
CA LEU A 226 -9.41 -4.93 -1.86
C LEU A 226 -10.80 -5.11 -1.23
N LEU A 227 -11.71 -5.78 -1.95
CA LEU A 227 -13.11 -5.94 -1.52
C LEU A 227 -13.31 -7.17 -0.63
N LYS A 228 -12.42 -8.16 -0.72
CA LYS A 228 -12.50 -9.41 0.03
C LYS A 228 -11.23 -9.63 0.84
N PRO A 229 -11.12 -8.93 1.98
CA PRO A 229 -9.92 -9.03 2.78
C PRO A 229 -9.78 -10.35 3.52
N CYS A 230 -8.60 -10.57 4.11
CA CYS A 230 -8.32 -11.77 4.88
C CYS A 230 -9.32 -11.96 6.03
N SER A 231 -9.77 -13.20 6.22
CA SER A 231 -10.72 -13.55 7.27
C SER A 231 -10.10 -13.33 8.65
N SER A 232 -10.52 -12.25 9.34
CA SER A 232 -10.09 -11.90 10.69
C SER A 232 -11.02 -12.47 11.77
N THR A 233 -11.67 -13.62 11.52
CA THR A 233 -12.74 -14.14 12.38
C THR A 233 -12.28 -14.43 13.80
N GLU A 234 -11.09 -15.00 13.98
CA GLU A 234 -10.54 -15.26 15.32
C GLU A 234 -10.16 -13.96 16.04
N PHE A 235 -9.58 -12.99 15.31
CA PHE A 235 -9.27 -11.67 15.86
C PHE A 235 -10.49 -10.97 16.46
N GLY A 236 -11.68 -11.17 15.88
CA GLY A 236 -12.93 -10.60 16.41
C GLY A 236 -13.37 -11.13 17.77
N LYS A 237 -12.77 -12.21 18.27
CA LYS A 237 -13.06 -12.80 19.58
C LYS A 237 -12.03 -12.42 20.65
N TRP A 238 -10.91 -11.80 20.27
CA TRP A 238 -9.83 -11.49 21.19
C TRP A 238 -10.09 -10.21 21.98
N ASP A 239 -9.53 -10.10 23.19
CA ASP A 239 -9.57 -8.88 23.99
C ASP A 239 -8.62 -7.83 23.38
N GLU A 240 -9.22 -6.88 22.67
CA GLU A 240 -8.50 -5.80 22.01
C GLU A 240 -7.73 -4.91 22.98
N GLY A 241 -8.28 -4.66 24.17
CA GLY A 241 -7.65 -3.82 25.18
C GLY A 241 -6.33 -4.44 25.65
N MET A 242 -6.32 -5.76 25.81
CA MET A 242 -5.09 -6.49 26.15
C MET A 242 -4.11 -6.58 24.96
N ILE A 243 -4.59 -6.81 23.74
CA ILE A 243 -3.70 -6.88 22.56
C ILE A 243 -2.97 -5.56 22.35
N LYS A 244 -3.64 -4.42 22.53
CA LYS A 244 -3.03 -3.10 22.39
C LYS A 244 -1.79 -2.92 23.28
N GLN A 245 -1.74 -3.62 24.41
CA GLN A 245 -0.63 -3.58 25.38
C GLN A 245 0.50 -4.58 25.08
N VAL A 246 0.38 -5.38 24.01
CA VAL A 246 1.38 -6.37 23.61
C VAL A 246 2.45 -5.71 22.76
N LYS A 247 3.73 -5.99 23.06
CA LYS A 247 4.85 -5.62 22.20
C LYS A 247 5.33 -6.83 21.39
N PHE A 248 5.22 -6.72 20.07
CA PHE A 248 5.64 -7.76 19.12
C PHE A 248 7.13 -7.66 18.79
N ARG A 249 7.77 -8.83 18.62
CA ARG A 249 9.15 -8.96 18.13
C ARG A 249 9.12 -9.05 16.61
N ARG A 250 9.20 -7.90 15.93
CA ARG A 250 9.26 -7.86 14.47
C ARG A 250 10.68 -7.51 14.01
N PRO A 251 11.26 -8.28 13.09
CA PRO A 251 12.57 -7.94 12.54
C PRO A 251 12.46 -6.71 11.63
N TRP A 252 13.55 -5.95 11.52
CA TRP A 252 13.57 -4.68 10.78
C TRP A 252 13.21 -4.85 9.30
N TYR A 253 13.57 -5.97 8.67
CA TYR A 253 13.27 -6.20 7.26
C TYR A 253 11.77 -6.42 7.01
N SER A 254 11.00 -6.81 8.04
CA SER A 254 9.53 -6.95 7.92
C SER A 254 8.85 -5.61 7.65
N VAL A 255 9.51 -4.48 7.92
CA VAL A 255 9.01 -3.12 7.62
C VAL A 255 8.62 -2.95 6.15
N VAL A 256 9.23 -3.70 5.22
CA VAL A 256 8.93 -3.58 3.78
C VAL A 256 8.35 -4.85 3.15
N ILE A 257 8.38 -5.98 3.86
CA ILE A 257 8.07 -7.30 3.27
C ILE A 257 6.75 -7.87 3.82
N THR A 258 6.56 -7.85 5.13
CA THR A 258 5.59 -8.71 5.83
C THR A 258 4.44 -7.89 6.41
N GLY A 259 3.24 -8.01 5.83
CA GLY A 259 2.04 -7.31 6.33
C GLY A 259 1.50 -7.88 7.65
N ASN A 260 0.64 -7.10 8.31
CA ASN A 260 0.03 -7.51 9.57
C ASN A 260 -0.90 -8.74 9.45
N ASP A 261 -1.44 -9.03 8.26
CA ASP A 261 -2.18 -10.28 8.00
C ASP A 261 -1.33 -11.54 8.23
N LEU A 262 -0.06 -11.51 7.83
CA LEU A 262 0.87 -12.61 8.05
C LEU A 262 1.25 -12.73 9.54
N LEU A 263 1.38 -11.60 10.23
CA LEU A 263 1.56 -11.61 11.68
C LEU A 263 0.34 -12.20 12.38
N TYR A 264 -0.88 -11.83 11.97
CA TYR A 264 -2.12 -12.41 12.49
C TYR A 264 -2.15 -13.92 12.30
N GLN A 265 -1.83 -14.43 11.11
CA GLN A 265 -1.73 -15.87 10.86
C GLN A 265 -0.68 -16.53 11.77
N SER A 266 0.49 -15.90 11.93
CA SER A 266 1.55 -16.39 12.82
C SER A 266 1.09 -16.49 14.28
N ILE A 267 0.33 -15.49 14.77
CA ILE A 267 -0.25 -15.49 16.11
C ILE A 267 -1.28 -16.62 16.26
N VAL A 268 -2.16 -16.81 15.27
CA VAL A 268 -3.15 -17.90 15.29
C VAL A 268 -2.46 -19.26 15.36
N PHE A 269 -1.44 -19.50 14.53
CA PHE A 269 -0.67 -20.75 14.56
C PHE A 269 0.09 -20.93 15.87
N ALA A 270 0.68 -19.87 16.42
CA ALA A 270 1.35 -19.93 17.71
C ALA A 270 0.39 -20.22 18.87
N GLY A 271 -0.80 -19.62 18.87
CA GLY A 271 -1.84 -19.91 19.87
C GLY A 271 -2.34 -21.36 19.79
N LEU A 272 -2.47 -21.91 18.57
CA LEU A 272 -2.80 -23.33 18.39
C LEU A 272 -1.69 -24.26 18.89
N ALA A 273 -0.42 -23.88 18.70
CA ALA A 273 0.72 -24.64 19.23
C ALA A 273 0.77 -24.59 20.77
N ASP A 274 0.48 -23.42 21.33
CA ASP A 274 0.44 -23.20 22.77
C ASP A 274 -0.70 -23.97 23.45
N ALA A 275 -1.89 -24.00 22.84
CA ALA A 275 -3.00 -24.85 23.28
C ALA A 275 -2.66 -26.35 23.27
N ARG A 276 -1.65 -26.77 22.48
CA ARG A 276 -1.11 -28.14 22.45
C ARG A 276 0.08 -28.34 23.39
N GLY A 277 0.37 -27.36 24.24
CA GLY A 277 1.45 -27.41 25.24
C GLY A 277 2.80 -26.87 24.75
N ASN A 278 2.89 -26.29 23.56
CA ASN A 278 4.12 -25.69 23.04
C ASN A 278 4.03 -24.15 22.99
N ALA A 279 4.45 -23.51 24.08
CA ALA A 279 4.45 -22.04 24.20
C ALA A 279 5.59 -21.34 23.41
N GLY A 280 6.60 -22.09 22.96
CA GLY A 280 7.80 -21.54 22.33
C GLY A 280 7.55 -20.61 21.14
N PRO A 281 6.65 -20.95 20.19
CA PRO A 281 6.30 -20.06 19.09
C PRO A 281 5.72 -18.71 19.53
N LEU A 282 4.92 -18.68 20.60
CA LEU A 282 4.27 -17.46 21.07
C LEU A 282 5.29 -16.50 21.72
N VAL A 283 6.20 -17.05 22.52
CA VAL A 283 7.30 -16.31 23.16
C VAL A 283 8.27 -15.73 22.13
N LYS A 284 8.44 -16.39 20.98
CA LYS A 284 9.24 -15.84 19.87
C LYS A 284 8.58 -14.65 19.18
N LEU A 285 7.25 -14.55 19.20
CA LEU A 285 6.49 -13.51 18.50
C LEU A 285 6.34 -12.21 19.28
N CYS A 286 6.41 -12.24 20.61
CA CYS A 286 6.18 -11.05 21.44
C CYS A 286 6.90 -11.11 22.79
N ASP A 287 7.20 -9.93 23.33
CA ASP A 287 7.78 -9.78 24.67
C ASP A 287 6.75 -10.07 25.78
N ASP A 288 5.46 -9.94 25.46
CA ASP A 288 4.33 -10.05 26.38
C ASP A 288 3.44 -11.28 26.09
N ALA A 289 4.05 -12.46 25.92
CA ALA A 289 3.33 -13.69 25.55
C ALA A 289 2.14 -14.01 26.48
N ASP A 290 2.29 -13.78 27.79
CA ASP A 290 1.21 -13.99 28.76
C ASP A 290 0.00 -13.06 28.53
N LYS A 291 0.24 -11.80 28.14
CA LYS A 291 -0.84 -10.86 27.82
C LYS A 291 -1.54 -11.29 26.53
N LEU A 292 -0.77 -11.72 25.54
CA LEU A 292 -1.31 -12.22 24.28
C LEU A 292 -2.17 -13.47 24.47
N GLN A 293 -1.73 -14.43 25.31
CA GLN A 293 -2.54 -15.61 25.66
C GLN A 293 -3.85 -15.22 26.32
N LYS A 294 -3.80 -14.37 27.34
CA LYS A 294 -5.00 -13.89 28.03
C LYS A 294 -5.94 -13.19 27.06
N ALA A 295 -5.39 -12.37 26.16
CA ALA A 295 -6.18 -11.70 25.15
C ALA A 295 -6.86 -12.67 24.17
N MET A 296 -6.21 -13.77 23.84
CA MET A 296 -6.76 -14.83 23.00
C MET A 296 -7.73 -15.77 23.75
N GLY A 297 -7.92 -15.59 25.06
CA GLY A 297 -8.71 -16.49 25.90
C GLY A 297 -8.05 -17.85 26.16
N LEU A 298 -6.73 -17.95 25.95
CA LEU A 298 -5.94 -19.12 26.28
C LEU A 298 -5.59 -19.09 27.77
N GLY A 299 -5.85 -20.19 28.48
CA GLY A 299 -5.45 -20.32 29.88
C GLY A 299 -3.93 -20.25 30.01
N THR A 300 -3.42 -19.56 31.03
CA THR A 300 -1.97 -19.51 31.32
C THR A 300 -1.46 -20.92 31.62
N THR A 301 -0.71 -21.52 30.70
CA THR A 301 -0.11 -22.83 30.95
C THR A 301 1.19 -22.67 31.74
N PRO A 302 1.52 -23.59 32.68
CA PRO A 302 2.75 -23.51 33.48
C PRO A 302 4.03 -23.42 32.62
N THR A 303 3.98 -23.98 31.42
CA THR A 303 5.03 -23.98 30.40
C THR A 303 5.34 -22.59 29.85
N THR A 304 4.36 -21.69 29.77
CA THR A 304 4.58 -20.32 29.27
C THR A 304 5.37 -19.49 30.27
N ALA A 305 5.05 -19.58 31.56
CA ALA A 305 5.80 -18.87 32.60
C ALA A 305 7.28 -19.31 32.65
N ALA A 306 7.54 -20.61 32.49
CA ALA A 306 8.89 -21.16 32.41
C ALA A 306 9.60 -20.76 31.10
N ALA A 307 8.89 -20.75 29.96
CA ALA A 307 9.45 -20.35 28.67
C ALA A 307 9.72 -18.84 28.58
N VAL A 308 8.89 -17.99 29.20
CA VAL A 308 9.11 -16.54 29.32
C VAL A 308 10.32 -16.26 30.21
N ALA A 309 10.52 -17.03 31.28
CA ALA A 309 11.72 -16.93 32.10
C ALA A 309 12.97 -17.33 31.29
N ALA A 310 12.93 -18.46 30.58
CA ALA A 310 14.06 -18.92 29.75
C ALA A 310 14.37 -17.97 28.58
N ALA A 311 13.36 -17.39 27.92
CA ALA A 311 13.56 -16.46 26.81
C ALA A 311 14.02 -15.06 27.23
N LYS A 312 13.98 -14.73 28.54
CA LYS A 312 14.66 -13.54 29.08
C LYS A 312 16.16 -13.76 29.25
N ASP A 313 16.58 -15.01 29.42
CA ASP A 313 17.99 -15.39 29.59
C ASP A 313 18.66 -15.67 28.23
N ASP A 314 17.90 -16.07 27.20
CA ASP A 314 18.36 -16.14 25.82
C ASP A 314 18.22 -14.78 25.12
N VAL A 315 19.21 -13.91 25.33
CA VAL A 315 19.58 -12.87 24.35
C VAL A 315 20.51 -13.52 23.32
N PRO A 316 20.07 -13.86 22.09
CA PRO A 316 21.02 -13.96 21.01
C PRO A 316 21.32 -12.54 20.55
N LEU A 317 22.54 -12.09 20.87
CA LEU A 317 23.35 -11.38 19.90
C LEU A 317 23.21 -12.13 18.56
N LEU A 318 22.45 -11.58 17.62
CA LEU A 318 22.55 -11.95 16.22
C LEU A 318 22.79 -10.67 15.42
N ALA A 319 24.02 -10.17 15.60
CA ALA A 319 24.79 -9.63 14.51
C ALA A 319 25.30 -10.82 13.68
N ALA A 320 24.69 -11.03 12.51
CA ALA A 320 25.25 -11.69 11.33
C ALA A 320 24.35 -11.33 10.14
#